data_AF-A0AAX1D7N1-F1
#
_entry.id   AF-A0AAX1D7N1-F1
#
_cell.length_a   1.000
_cell.length_b   1.000
_cell.length_c   1.000
_cell.angle_alpha   90.00
_cell.angle_beta   90.00
_cell.angle_gamma   90.00
#
_symmetry.space_group_name_H-M   'P 1'
#
loop_
_entity.id
_entity.type
_entity.pdbx_description
1 polymer ?
#
loop_
_entity_poly.entity_id
_entity_poly.type
_entity_poly.pdbx_seq_one_letter_code
_entity_poly.pdbx_strand_id
1 'polypeptide(L)'
;MHKPTLPQLAQAHAAARLRGTLADALRSPALARCLEITALALSQPRADRYRPPPAAPPAQSQFLAHPDHFTPPRRDIKRASAGDKDE
;
A
#
# COMPACT_ATOMS: atom_id res chain seq x y z
N MET A 1 -14.42 17.98 16.51
CA MET A 1 -14.16 16.52 16.42
C MET A 1 -15.45 15.84 16.01
N HIS A 2 -15.49 15.19 14.83
CA HIS A 2 -16.64 14.38 14.44
C HIS A 2 -16.71 13.15 15.37
N LYS A 3 -17.77 13.05 16.17
CA LYS A 3 -18.03 11.85 16.95
C LYS A 3 -18.46 10.73 15.99
N PRO A 4 -17.86 9.54 16.07
CA PRO A 4 -18.23 8.42 15.21
C PRO A 4 -19.65 7.98 15.52
N THR A 5 -20.39 7.62 14.47
CA THR A 5 -21.76 7.13 14.61
C THR A 5 -21.75 5.66 15.09
N LEU A 6 -22.85 5.20 15.68
CA LEU A 6 -23.00 3.78 16.08
C LEU A 6 -22.63 2.77 14.98
N PRO A 7 -23.06 2.93 13.71
CA PRO A 7 -22.63 2.00 12.66
C PRO A 7 -21.12 2.05 12.39
N GLN A 8 -20.46 3.19 12.52
CA GLN A 8 -19.01 3.29 12.38
C GLN A 8 -18.28 2.58 13.53
N LEU A 9 -18.80 2.68 14.76
CA LEU A 9 -18.28 1.94 15.91
C LEU A 9 -18.49 0.42 15.76
N ALA A 10 -19.63 0.00 15.22
CA ALA A 10 -19.90 -1.41 14.92
C ALA A 10 -18.92 -1.95 13.85
N GLN A 11 -18.66 -1.16 12.81
CA GLN A 11 -17.66 -1.50 11.78
C GLN A 11 -16.26 -1.58 12.38
N ALA A 12 -15.88 -0.63 13.24
CA ALA A 12 -14.60 -0.64 13.94
C ALA A 12 -14.45 -1.88 14.85
N HIS A 13 -15.51 -2.27 15.57
CA HIS A 13 -15.53 -3.47 16.40
C HIS A 13 -15.33 -4.75 15.58
N ALA A 14 -16.02 -4.85 14.44
CA ALA A 14 -15.85 -5.96 13.51
C ALA A 14 -14.43 -6.02 12.91
N ALA A 15 -13.88 -4.86 12.53
CA ALA A 15 -12.52 -4.75 11.99
C ALA A 15 -11.45 -5.14 13.01
N ALA A 16 -11.64 -4.76 14.29
CA ALA A 16 -10.75 -5.10 15.38
C ALA A 16 -10.88 -6.56 15.87
N ARG A 17 -11.87 -7.31 15.36
CA ARG A 17 -12.14 -8.73 15.73
C ARG A 17 -12.21 -8.94 17.25
N LEU A 18 -12.78 -7.98 17.96
CA LEU A 18 -12.93 -8.06 19.41
C LEU A 18 -13.94 -9.16 19.78
N ARG A 19 -13.66 -9.86 20.88
CA ARG A 19 -14.57 -10.86 21.44
C ARG A 19 -15.70 -10.16 22.20
N GLY A 20 -16.91 -10.67 22.08
CA GLY A 20 -18.09 -10.13 22.77
C GLY A 20 -18.91 -9.18 21.90
N THR A 21 -19.83 -8.46 22.55
CA THR A 21 -20.74 -7.54 21.85
C THR A 21 -20.18 -6.11 21.86
N LEU A 22 -20.60 -5.31 20.87
CA LEU A 22 -20.28 -3.89 20.84
C LEU A 22 -20.71 -3.17 22.13
N ALA A 23 -21.88 -3.54 22.68
CA ALA A 23 -22.39 -2.94 23.91
C ALA A 23 -21.45 -3.19 25.10
N ASP A 24 -20.84 -4.38 25.20
CA ASP A 24 -19.88 -4.69 26.25
C ASP A 24 -18.57 -3.92 26.07
N ALA A 25 -18.09 -3.80 24.84
CA ALA A 25 -16.92 -3.00 24.51
C ALA A 25 -17.13 -1.52 24.87
N LEU A 26 -18.33 -0.97 24.65
CA LEU A 26 -18.65 0.43 24.97
C LEU A 26 -18.79 0.71 26.47
N ARG A 27 -18.97 -0.31 27.33
CA ARG A 27 -18.95 -0.12 28.79
C ARG A 27 -17.56 0.18 29.32
N SER A 28 -16.51 -0.24 28.60
CA SER A 28 -15.13 0.06 28.96
C SER A 28 -14.70 1.37 28.32
N PRO A 29 -14.30 2.40 29.10
CA PRO A 29 -13.89 3.70 28.54
C PRO A 29 -12.65 3.59 27.65
N ALA A 30 -11.75 2.65 27.95
CA ALA A 30 -10.56 2.40 27.13
C ALA A 30 -10.93 1.81 25.77
N LEU A 31 -11.77 0.77 25.75
CA LEU A 31 -12.20 0.12 24.50
C LEU A 31 -13.07 1.05 23.66
N ALA A 32 -13.96 1.82 24.27
CA ALA A 32 -14.73 2.84 23.57
C ALA A 32 -13.82 3.82 22.83
N ARG A 33 -12.78 4.34 23.49
CA ARG A 33 -11.81 5.25 22.85
C ARG A 33 -11.01 4.56 21.73
N CYS A 34 -10.61 3.31 21.91
CA CYS A 34 -9.94 2.54 20.85
C CYS A 34 -10.84 2.36 19.62
N LEU A 35 -12.14 2.09 19.82
CA LEU A 35 -13.11 1.97 18.75
C LEU A 35 -13.34 3.30 18.04
N GLU A 36 -13.37 4.42 18.78
CA GLU A 36 -13.46 5.75 18.18
C GLU A 36 -12.27 6.07 17.27
N ILE A 37 -11.05 5.79 17.73
CA ILE A 37 -9.82 5.99 16.94
C ILE A 37 -9.84 5.10 15.70
N THR A 38 -10.25 3.84 15.86
CA THR A 38 -10.32 2.87 14.76
C THR A 38 -11.38 3.31 13.73
N ALA A 39 -12.54 3.77 14.18
CA ALA A 39 -13.59 4.29 13.31
C ALA A 39 -13.10 5.50 12.50
N LEU A 40 -12.36 6.42 13.14
CA LEU A 40 -11.74 7.55 12.45
C LEU A 40 -10.72 7.08 11.41
N ALA A 41 -9.85 6.12 11.77
CA ALA A 41 -8.85 5.58 10.85
C ALA A 41 -9.48 4.87 9.64
N LEU A 42 -10.61 4.18 9.82
CA LEU A 42 -11.34 3.55 8.71
C LEU A 42 -12.07 4.55 7.82
N SER A 43 -12.49 5.68 8.37
CA SER A 43 -13.16 6.75 7.61
C SER A 43 -12.21 7.56 6.74
N GLN A 44 -10.91 7.56 7.06
CA GLN A 44 -9.92 8.25 6.26
C GLN A 44 -9.58 7.43 5.01
N PRO A 45 -9.64 8.03 3.82
CA PRO A 45 -9.15 7.36 2.62
C PRO A 45 -7.66 7.05 2.82
N ARG A 46 -7.29 5.77 2.71
CA ARG A 46 -5.88 5.35 2.78
C ARG A 46 -5.09 6.13 1.74
N ALA A 47 -4.23 7.03 2.23
CA ALA A 47 -3.32 7.82 1.39
C ALA A 47 -2.37 6.94 0.55
N ASP A 48 -2.26 5.64 0.88
CA ASP A 48 -1.42 4.66 0.19
C ASP A 48 -1.99 4.11 -1.13
N ARG A 49 -3.15 4.58 -1.61
CA ARG A 49 -3.52 4.35 -3.02
C ARG A 49 -2.75 5.31 -3.92
N TYR A 50 -1.43 5.20 -3.92
CA TYR A 50 -0.63 5.62 -5.07
C TYR A 50 -1.06 4.71 -6.24
N ARG A 51 -2.03 5.17 -7.05
CA ARG A 51 -2.32 4.54 -8.32
C ARG A 51 -1.23 5.05 -9.26
N PRO A 52 -0.20 4.25 -9.62
CA PRO A 52 0.73 4.70 -10.64
C PRO A 52 -0.08 5.08 -11.89
N PRO A 53 0.26 6.18 -12.57
CA PRO A 53 -0.43 6.56 -13.80
C PRO A 53 -0.47 5.34 -14.74
N PRO A 54 -1.58 5.11 -15.46
CA PRO A 54 -1.67 3.98 -16.38
C PRO A 54 -0.44 4.02 -17.29
N ALA A 55 0.32 2.92 -17.29
CA ALA A 55 1.51 2.82 -18.11
C ALA A 55 1.14 3.20 -19.54
N ALA A 56 1.88 4.15 -20.13
CA ALA A 56 1.67 4.55 -21.51
C ALA A 56 1.65 3.28 -22.39
N PRO A 57 0.76 3.20 -23.39
CA PRO A 57 0.72 2.05 -24.27
C PRO A 57 2.11 1.81 -24.85
N PRO A 58 2.54 0.55 -25.00
CA PRO A 58 3.83 0.25 -25.60
C PRO A 58 3.86 0.95 -26.96
N ALA A 59 4.89 1.79 -27.18
CA ALA A 59 5.15 2.35 -28.49
C ALA A 59 5.21 1.17 -29.47
N GLN A 60 4.38 1.19 -30.50
CA GLN A 60 4.46 0.21 -31.57
C GLN A 60 5.82 0.39 -32.22
N SER A 61 6.79 -0.41 -31.78
CA SER A 61 8.05 -0.60 -32.47
C SER A 61 7.68 -1.14 -33.85
N GLN A 62 7.71 -0.25 -34.84
CA GLN A 62 7.73 -0.62 -36.24
C GLN A 62 9.05 -1.37 -36.45
N PHE A 63 9.03 -2.67 -36.15
CA PHE A 63 10.04 -3.60 -36.66
C PHE A 63 9.84 -3.66 -38.17
N LEU A 64 10.47 -2.71 -38.86
CA LEU A 64 10.87 -2.90 -40.24
C LEU A 64 11.70 -4.18 -40.26
N ALA A 65 11.16 -5.20 -40.91
CA ALA A 65 11.84 -6.44 -41.18
C ALA A 65 13.15 -6.16 -41.91
N HIS A 66 14.27 -6.42 -41.25
CA HIS A 66 15.53 -6.74 -41.92
C HIS A 66 16.08 -8.03 -41.31
N PRO A 67 16.27 -9.08 -42.13
CA PRO A 67 16.97 -10.27 -41.70
C PRO A 67 18.47 -9.98 -41.68
N ASP A 68 19.19 -10.82 -40.94
CA ASP A 68 20.65 -10.86 -40.86
C ASP A 68 21.27 -9.74 -40.01
N HIS A 69 21.63 -10.08 -38.78
CA HIS A 69 23.03 -10.13 -38.35
C HIS A 69 23.09 -10.58 -36.89
N PHE A 70 23.47 -11.85 -36.70
CA PHE A 70 23.92 -12.39 -35.43
C PHE A 70 25.06 -11.52 -34.87
N THR A 71 24.78 -10.74 -33.83
CA THR A 71 25.80 -10.19 -32.94
C THR A 71 25.42 -10.51 -31.50
N PRO A 72 26.24 -11.25 -30.73
CA PRO A 72 25.99 -11.44 -29.31
C PRO A 72 26.20 -10.10 -28.59
N PRO A 73 25.38 -9.75 -27.59
CA PRO A 73 25.57 -8.52 -26.85
C PRO A 73 26.86 -8.62 -26.02
N ARG A 74 27.82 -7.73 -26.31
CA ARG A 74 29.00 -7.52 -25.44
C ARG A 74 28.50 -7.06 -24.08
N ARG A 75 28.62 -7.94 -23.09
CA ARG A 75 28.39 -7.62 -21.68
C ARG A 75 29.56 -6.78 -21.17
N ASP A 76 29.53 -5.48 -21.42
CA ASP A 76 30.37 -4.53 -20.69
C ASP A 76 29.81 -4.37 -19.28
N ILE A 77 30.05 -5.37 -18.44
CA ILE A 77 29.74 -5.33 -17.02
C ILE A 77 30.73 -4.35 -16.40
N LYS A 78 30.29 -3.11 -16.18
CA LYS A 78 30.94 -2.24 -15.20
C LYS A 78 30.87 -2.94 -13.85
N ARG A 79 31.95 -3.64 -13.47
CA ARG A 79 32.15 -4.13 -12.10
C ARG A 79 32.26 -2.89 -11.22
N ALA A 80 31.17 -2.53 -10.53
CA ALA A 80 31.25 -1.63 -9.39
C ALA A 80 32.14 -2.34 -8.35
N SER A 81 33.40 -1.91 -8.23
CA SER A 81 34.24 -2.35 -7.12
C SER A 81 33.66 -1.77 -5.85
N ALA A 82 33.34 -2.63 -4.88
CA ALA A 82 33.02 -2.23 -3.52
C ALA A 82 34.24 -1.50 -2.96
N GLY A 83 34.14 -0.18 -2.85
CA GLY A 83 35.10 0.64 -2.13
C GLY A 83 34.85 0.43 -0.64
N ASP A 84 35.51 -0.58 -0.10
CA ASP A 84 35.84 -0.66 1.30
C ASP A 84 36.64 0.60 1.68
N LYS A 85 36.15 1.33 2.67
CA LYS A 85 36.90 2.34 3.40
C LYS A 85 36.46 2.28 4.84
N ASP A 86 37.18 1.46 5.61
CA ASP A 86 37.40 1.67 7.03
C ASP A 86 37.96 3.09 7.26
N GLU A 87 37.21 3.92 7.98
CA GLU A 87 37.65 4.69 9.18
C GLU A 87 36.44 5.31 9.88
#